data_AF-A0AAU6ZVX9-F1
#
_entry.id   AF-A0AAU6ZVX9-F1
#
_cell.length_a   1.000
_cell.length_b   1.000
_cell.length_c   1.000
_cell.angle_alpha   90.00
_cell.angle_beta   90.00
_cell.angle_gamma   90.00
#
_symmetry.space_group_name_H-M   'P 1'
#
loop_
_entity.id
_entity.type
_entity.pdbx_description
1 polymer ?
#
loop_
_entity_poly.entity_id
_entity_poly.type
_entity_poly.pdbx_seq_one_letter_code
_entity_poly.pdbx_strand_id
1 'polypeptide(L)'
;MRTYLPDGRAVVWAAPHEAGTAHAVDAEPAYARVSSRLARRVGSDDPVVVWTLWTRAEVIAKLFDLPVLSWLAWPGLMPPAALADQVALRTVLVPDDATGGIRVTCGTVGSLRTATRPE
;
A
#
# COMPACT_ATOMS: atom_id res chain seq x y z
N MET A 1 12.49 -2.90 -6.13
CA MET A 1 11.33 -2.18 -6.72
C MET A 1 11.31 -0.74 -6.22
N ARG A 2 10.56 0.15 -6.87
CA ARG A 2 10.48 1.57 -6.49
C ARG A 2 9.09 2.15 -6.69
N THR A 3 8.77 3.18 -5.92
CA THR A 3 7.63 4.10 -6.12
C THR A 3 8.15 5.54 -5.99
N TYR A 4 7.34 6.51 -6.40
CA TYR A 4 7.69 7.93 -6.31
C TYR A 4 6.69 8.68 -5.45
N LEU A 5 7.20 9.55 -4.60
CA LEU A 5 6.42 10.52 -3.85
C LEU A 5 5.94 11.65 -4.79
N PRO A 6 4.90 12.42 -4.39
CA PRO A 6 4.43 13.56 -5.16
C PRO A 6 5.49 14.65 -5.42
N ASP A 7 6.54 14.72 -4.59
CA ASP A 7 7.66 15.65 -4.74
C ASP A 7 8.79 15.12 -5.65
N GLY A 8 8.61 13.94 -6.25
CA GLY A 8 9.54 13.32 -7.18
C GLY A 8 10.64 12.46 -6.52
N ARG A 9 10.73 12.44 -5.19
CA ARG A 9 11.67 11.52 -4.51
C ARG A 9 11.24 10.08 -4.68
N ALA A 10 12.22 9.18 -4.77
CA ALA A 10 11.97 7.75 -4.91
C ALA A 10 12.05 7.03 -3.56
N VAL A 11 11.11 6.13 -3.31
CA VAL A 11 11.20 5.12 -2.26
C VAL A 11 11.56 3.79 -2.91
N VAL A 12 12.67 3.20 -2.48
CA VAL A 12 13.21 1.96 -3.05
C VAL A 12 13.21 0.86 -2.01
N TRP A 13 12.65 -0.29 -2.37
CA TRP A 13 12.73 -1.50 -1.57
C TRP A 13 13.53 -2.58 -2.30
N ALA A 14 14.66 -2.95 -1.71
CA ALA A 14 15.48 -4.10 -2.11
C ALA A 14 14.97 -5.37 -1.42
N ALA A 15 13.80 -5.85 -1.85
CA ALA A 15 13.27 -7.12 -1.36
C ALA A 15 14.17 -8.29 -1.79
N PRO A 16 14.30 -9.34 -0.95
CA PRO A 16 14.89 -10.61 -1.38
C PRO A 16 14.18 -11.13 -2.64
N HIS A 17 14.95 -11.70 -3.57
CA HIS A 17 14.40 -12.32 -4.77
C HIS A 17 14.18 -13.81 -4.51
N GLU A 18 12.93 -14.22 -4.35
CA GLU A 18 12.52 -15.62 -4.21
C GLU A 18 11.73 -16.07 -5.45
N ALA A 19 11.99 -17.28 -5.92
CA ALA A 19 11.30 -17.79 -7.11
C ALA A 19 9.79 -17.96 -6.83
N GLY A 20 8.95 -17.41 -7.70
CA GLY A 20 7.49 -17.48 -7.56
C GLY A 20 6.92 -16.50 -6.54
N THR A 21 7.69 -15.52 -6.06
CA THR A 21 7.18 -14.36 -5.32
C THR A 21 7.18 -13.11 -6.20
N ALA A 22 6.17 -12.28 -5.99
CA ALA A 22 6.11 -10.93 -6.52
C ALA A 22 5.99 -9.95 -5.35
N HIS A 23 6.60 -8.79 -5.51
CA HIS A 23 6.68 -7.77 -4.48
C HIS A 23 6.30 -6.41 -5.04
N ALA A 24 5.65 -5.59 -4.23
CA ALA A 24 5.35 -4.20 -4.56
C ALA A 24 5.58 -3.30 -3.34
N VAL A 25 5.86 -2.03 -3.63
CA VAL A 25 5.96 -0.96 -2.63
C VAL A 25 5.13 0.23 -3.09
N ASP A 26 4.49 0.89 -2.15
CA ASP A 26 3.94 2.21 -2.36
C ASP A 26 4.17 3.12 -1.14
N ALA A 27 4.15 4.44 -1.36
CA ALA A 27 4.46 5.40 -0.31
C ALA A 27 3.79 6.75 -0.55
N GLU A 28 3.37 7.39 0.54
CA GLU A 28 2.82 8.75 0.53
C GLU A 28 3.37 9.58 1.70
N PRO A 29 3.49 10.91 1.58
CA PRO A 29 3.76 11.77 2.73
C PRO A 29 2.68 11.56 3.78
N ALA A 30 3.08 11.20 5.00
CA ALA A 30 2.18 10.66 6.01
C ALA A 30 1.09 11.64 6.46
N TYR A 31 1.37 12.93 6.30
CA TYR A 31 0.52 14.06 6.69
C TYR A 31 0.09 14.91 5.48
N ALA A 32 0.22 14.38 4.26
CA ALA A 32 -0.30 15.05 3.07
C ALA A 32 -1.80 15.36 3.25
N ARG A 33 -2.23 16.51 2.70
CA ARG A 33 -3.63 16.92 2.78
C ARG A 33 -4.51 15.93 2.02
N VAL A 34 -5.50 15.38 2.70
CA VAL A 34 -6.51 14.51 2.08
C VAL A 34 -7.48 15.33 1.24
N SER A 35 -7.70 14.91 -0.01
CA SER A 35 -8.75 15.52 -0.84
C SER A 35 -10.14 15.13 -0.35
N SER A 36 -11.13 16.04 -0.45
CA SER A 36 -12.51 15.74 -0.02
C SER A 36 -13.12 14.55 -0.77
N ARG A 37 -12.69 14.31 -2.01
CA ARG A 37 -13.10 13.17 -2.83
C ARG A 37 -12.58 11.84 -2.29
N LEU A 38 -11.37 11.82 -1.74
CA LEU A 38 -10.77 10.64 -1.13
C LEU A 38 -11.34 10.42 0.27
N ALA A 39 -11.49 11.49 1.06
CA ALA A 39 -12.09 11.44 2.38
C ALA A 39 -13.51 10.85 2.35
N ARG A 40 -14.36 11.30 1.41
CA ARG A 40 -15.72 10.75 1.24
C ARG A 40 -15.74 9.26 0.88
N ARG A 41 -14.73 8.76 0.17
CA ARG A 41 -14.65 7.34 -0.19
C ARG A 41 -14.26 6.49 0.99
N VAL A 42 -13.29 6.95 1.77
CA VAL A 42 -12.82 6.27 2.96
C VAL A 42 -13.81 6.38 4.12
N GLY A 43 -14.61 7.45 4.16
CA GLY A 43 -15.44 7.79 5.31
C GLY A 43 -14.64 8.46 6.44
N SER A 44 -13.44 8.96 6.15
CA SER A 44 -12.55 9.64 7.10
C SER A 44 -11.70 10.66 6.36
N ASP A 45 -11.43 11.81 6.98
CA ASP A 45 -10.46 12.80 6.52
C ASP A 45 -9.13 12.74 7.29
N ASP A 46 -8.99 11.79 8.22
CA ASP A 46 -7.73 11.54 8.93
C ASP A 46 -6.66 11.05 7.94
N PRO A 47 -5.56 11.81 7.74
CA PRO A 47 -4.47 11.42 6.85
C PRO A 47 -3.88 10.05 7.21
N VAL A 48 -3.86 9.67 8.49
CA VAL A 48 -3.33 8.37 8.92
C VAL A 48 -4.18 7.24 8.34
N VAL A 49 -5.50 7.33 8.47
CA VAL A 49 -6.43 6.31 7.96
C VAL A 49 -6.40 6.29 6.44
N VAL A 50 -6.55 7.45 5.81
CA VAL A 50 -6.70 7.57 4.36
C VAL A 50 -5.46 7.10 3.62
N TRP A 51 -4.28 7.58 4.02
CA TRP A 51 -3.05 7.20 3.32
C TRP A 51 -2.66 5.75 3.60
N THR A 52 -3.00 5.19 4.76
CA THR A 52 -2.81 3.74 5.00
C THR A 52 -3.64 2.90 4.05
N LEU A 53 -4.91 3.26 3.84
CA LEU A 53 -5.78 2.52 2.93
C LEU A 53 -5.36 2.72 1.47
N TRP A 54 -4.97 3.95 1.11
CA TRP A 54 -4.48 4.28 -0.23
C TRP A 54 -3.22 3.50 -0.61
N THR A 55 -2.16 3.55 0.18
CA THR A 55 -0.90 2.85 -0.15
C THR A 55 -1.06 1.34 -0.14
N ARG A 56 -1.93 0.78 0.71
CA ARG A 56 -2.31 -0.63 0.66
C ARG A 56 -3.05 -0.98 -0.63
N ALA A 57 -3.96 -0.11 -1.06
CA ALA A 57 -4.68 -0.30 -2.30
C ALA A 57 -3.72 -0.29 -3.50
N GLU A 58 -2.88 0.73 -3.60
CA GLU A 58 -1.81 0.84 -4.60
C GLU A 58 -0.93 -0.42 -4.68
N VAL A 59 -0.46 -0.93 -3.53
CA VAL A 59 0.38 -2.12 -3.47
C VAL A 59 -0.33 -3.36 -4.01
N ILE A 60 -1.58 -3.60 -3.60
CA ILE A 60 -2.33 -4.76 -4.11
C ILE A 60 -2.57 -4.58 -5.62
N ALA A 61 -2.87 -3.36 -6.09
CA ALA A 61 -3.10 -3.10 -7.50
C ALA A 61 -1.85 -3.39 -8.34
N LYS A 62 -0.68 -2.95 -7.86
CA LYS A 62 0.64 -3.23 -8.45
C LYS A 62 0.95 -4.74 -8.50
N LEU A 63 0.63 -5.50 -7.46
CA LEU A 63 0.89 -6.94 -7.40
C LEU A 63 0.06 -7.75 -8.40
N PHE A 64 -1.15 -7.30 -8.71
CA PHE A 64 -2.06 -7.97 -9.64
C PHE A 64 -2.13 -7.31 -11.02
N ASP A 65 -1.25 -6.35 -11.30
CA ASP A 65 -1.23 -5.58 -12.56
C ASP A 65 -2.59 -4.94 -12.91
N LEU A 66 -3.23 -4.35 -11.90
CA LEU A 66 -4.52 -3.67 -12.02
C LEU A 66 -4.35 -2.15 -11.89
N PRO A 67 -5.12 -1.34 -12.65
CA PRO A 67 -5.14 0.10 -12.41
C PRO A 67 -5.80 0.40 -11.07
N VAL A 68 -5.09 1.04 -10.12
CA VAL A 68 -5.66 1.42 -8.81
C VAL A 68 -6.88 2.33 -8.94
N LEU A 69 -6.95 3.12 -10.02
CA LEU A 69 -8.11 3.96 -10.32
C LEU A 69 -9.39 3.16 -10.55
N SER A 70 -9.29 1.88 -10.94
CA SER A 70 -10.44 0.96 -11.04
C SER A 70 -11.13 0.76 -9.69
N TRP A 71 -10.41 0.99 -8.58
CA TRP A 71 -10.93 0.83 -7.22
C TRP A 71 -11.52 2.13 -6.67
N LEU A 72 -11.43 3.24 -7.40
CA LEU A 72 -12.19 4.45 -7.06
C LEU A 72 -13.71 4.24 -7.21
N ALA A 73 -14.14 3.16 -7.86
CA ALA A 73 -15.53 2.72 -7.91
C ALA A 73 -15.92 1.80 -6.73
N TRP A 74 -14.94 1.33 -5.95
CA TRP A 74 -15.14 0.39 -4.85
C TRP A 74 -15.28 1.14 -3.50
N PRO A 75 -16.23 0.73 -2.63
CA PRO A 75 -16.40 1.37 -1.32
C PRO A 75 -15.11 1.32 -0.48
N GLY A 76 -14.79 2.41 0.22
CA GLY A 76 -13.72 2.42 1.22
C GLY A 76 -12.29 2.35 0.70
N LEU A 77 -12.05 2.37 -0.62
CA LEU A 77 -10.76 2.02 -1.25
C LEU A 77 -10.29 0.60 -0.87
N MET A 78 -11.24 -0.29 -0.57
CA MET A 78 -10.90 -1.66 -0.19
C MET A 78 -10.81 -2.54 -1.44
N PRO A 79 -9.66 -3.18 -1.71
CA PRO A 79 -9.58 -4.19 -2.75
C PRO A 79 -10.55 -5.34 -2.44
N PRO A 80 -10.99 -6.08 -3.48
CA PRO A 80 -11.75 -7.31 -3.27
C PRO A 80 -11.03 -8.25 -2.28
N ALA A 81 -11.76 -8.80 -1.31
CA ALA A 81 -11.20 -9.68 -0.28
C ALA A 81 -10.40 -10.84 -0.89
N ALA A 82 -10.90 -11.42 -1.99
CA ALA A 82 -10.23 -12.47 -2.73
C ALA A 82 -8.81 -12.12 -3.20
N LEU A 83 -8.51 -10.83 -3.45
CA LEU A 83 -7.15 -10.36 -3.75
C LEU A 83 -6.38 -10.03 -2.46
N ALA A 84 -7.03 -9.35 -1.51
CA ALA A 84 -6.39 -8.94 -0.26
C ALA A 84 -5.87 -10.12 0.57
N ASP A 85 -6.61 -11.24 0.58
CA ASP A 85 -6.26 -12.45 1.35
C ASP A 85 -5.04 -13.19 0.80
N GLN A 86 -4.63 -12.88 -0.44
CA GLN A 86 -3.45 -13.47 -1.08
C GLN A 86 -2.15 -12.68 -0.78
N VAL A 87 -2.26 -11.49 -0.19
CA VAL A 87 -1.13 -10.56 -0.05
C VAL A 87 -0.72 -10.37 1.41
N ALA A 88 0.55 -10.66 1.70
CA ALA A 88 1.16 -10.24 2.96
C ALA A 88 1.52 -8.76 2.89
N LEU A 89 0.80 -7.91 3.62
CA LEU A 89 1.03 -6.46 3.67
C LEU A 89 1.69 -6.03 4.97
N ARG A 90 2.61 -5.06 4.87
CA ARG A 90 3.14 -4.33 6.03
C ARG A 90 3.20 -2.85 5.72
N THR A 91 2.69 -2.03 6.64
CA THR A 91 2.77 -0.57 6.56
C THR A 91 3.63 -0.04 7.71
N VAL A 92 4.55 0.87 7.41
CA VAL A 92 5.44 1.50 8.37
C VAL A 92 5.45 3.01 8.16
N LEU A 93 5.76 3.75 9.22
CA LEU A 93 6.08 5.17 9.15
C LEU A 93 7.60 5.32 9.19
N VAL A 94 8.16 5.94 8.15
CA VAL A 94 9.58 6.28 8.07
C VAL A 94 9.74 7.76 8.39
N PRO A 95 10.62 8.17 9.31
CA PRO A 95 10.89 9.59 9.57
C PRO A 95 11.36 10.32 8.31
N ASP A 96 10.87 11.54 8.11
CA ASP A 96 11.26 12.40 7.00
C ASP A 96 11.11 13.86 7.41
N ASP A 97 12.21 14.61 7.46
CA ASP A 97 12.20 15.99 7.95
C ASP A 97 11.40 16.94 7.02
N ALA A 98 11.32 16.62 5.73
CA ALA A 98 10.63 17.45 4.75
C ALA A 98 9.10 17.37 4.87
N THR A 99 8.58 16.18 5.22
CA THR A 99 7.13 15.92 5.24
C THR A 99 6.57 15.55 6.62
N GLY A 100 7.44 15.46 7.63
CA GLY A 100 7.13 14.95 8.97
C GLY A 100 7.08 13.43 9.05
N GLY A 101 7.11 12.72 7.92
CA GLY A 101 7.15 11.27 7.83
C GLY A 101 6.59 10.76 6.51
N ILE A 102 7.07 9.60 6.08
CA ILE A 102 6.60 8.91 4.87
C ILE A 102 5.92 7.61 5.31
N ARG A 103 4.67 7.43 4.90
CA ARG A 103 3.95 6.18 5.10
C ARG A 103 4.30 5.26 3.95
N VAL A 104 4.93 4.13 4.25
CA VAL A 104 5.37 3.14 3.25
C VAL A 104 4.60 1.86 3.48
N THR A 105 3.97 1.33 2.44
CA THR A 105 3.40 -0.02 2.42
C THR A 105 4.22 -0.90 1.50
N CYS A 106 4.59 -2.07 2.00
CA CYS A 106 5.18 -3.15 1.22
C CYS A 106 4.21 -4.32 1.15
N GLY A 107 4.19 -5.02 0.03
CA GLY A 107 3.38 -6.21 -0.17
C GLY A 107 4.12 -7.32 -0.89
N THR A 108 3.75 -8.55 -0.58
CA THR A 108 4.24 -9.76 -1.24
C THR A 108 3.07 -10.68 -1.57
N VAL A 109 3.06 -11.25 -2.78
CA VAL A 109 2.21 -12.36 -3.21
C VAL A 109 3.11 -13.50 -3.72
N GLY A 110 2.68 -14.75 -3.60
CA GLY A 110 3.52 -15.92 -3.92
C GLY A 110 3.73 -16.82 -2.72
N SER A 111 4.50 -17.90 -2.90
CA SER A 111 4.45 -19.12 -2.07
C SER A 111 4.25 -18.84 -0.57
N LEU A 112 2.99 -18.94 -0.13
CA LEU A 112 2.63 -19.09 1.27
C LEU A 112 3.33 -20.38 1.73
N ARG A 113 4.50 -20.27 2.38
CA ARG A 113 4.86 -21.29 3.35
C ARG A 113 3.75 -21.25 4.38
N THR A 114 2.86 -22.24 4.31
CA THR A 114 1.87 -22.56 5.33
C THR A 114 2.45 -22.25 6.69
N ALA A 115 1.90 -21.25 7.38
CA ALA A 115 2.12 -21.09 8.80
C ALA A 115 1.56 -22.35 9.45
N THR A 116 2.43 -23.31 9.76
CA THR A 116 2.12 -24.40 10.67
C THR A 116 1.71 -23.74 11.99
N ARG A 117 0.43 -23.88 12.34
CA ARG A 117 -0.03 -23.61 13.71
C ARG A 117 0.72 -24.57 14.64
N PRO A 118 1.25 -24.10 15.78
CA PRO A 118 1.69 -25.01 16.81
C PRO A 118 0.49 -25.75 17.41
N GLU A 119 0.70 -27.03 17.68
CA GLU A 119 -0.22 -27.97 18.32
C GLU A 119 -0.48 -27.61 19.79
#